data_AF-A0A832MV07-F1
#
_entry.id   AF-A0A832MV07-F1
#
_cell.length_a   1.000
_cell.length_b   1.000
_cell.length_c   1.000
_cell.angle_alpha   90.00
_cell.angle_beta   90.00
_cell.angle_gamma   90.00
#
_symmetry.space_group_name_H-M   'P 1'
#
loop_
_entity.id
_entity.type
_entity.pdbx_description
1 polymer ?
#
loop_
_entity_poly.entity_id
_entity_poly.type
_entity_poly.pdbx_seq_one_letter_code
_entity_poly.pdbx_strand_id
1 'polypeptide(L)'
;AGNLTPGKLLTFIERQNVVLKKDFEEFLRNLAEYLEEETDAVHGEGFWTDHWTYNLDLIESYLAIYPDTKEEILFDDKSYTYYDNAECVLPRSKRYVFVDGKVRQYNSLYLDEEKKILIESRDKFKNVVRTNKGKGEIYRTTLITKLVNLVAVKFATTDPAGVGIEMEAGKPGWYDALNGLPGLFGSSVAESFELLRLMNFIVETVKEYQHRKVNLPVEVMELIKKEVEVVDWYNACNDADKDFKYWEKMSDLREAYREDVKFGFLGEEIEITANELASVLEKLRAKLKSALDKAITESNGMMPTYYYYEAEEYEIISEVGNQKFVKVRKFRQKPMPYFLEGMVRGFKAYGNNKEFIKEIYKKVKSSELYDKKLKMYKVNAPLKEQSIEIGRAKAFTPGWLENESIWLHMEYKYMLELIKNGLYEEFYEDFKNVIVAFMDPEVYGRSPLENSSFIASSANPDEKIHGTGFVARLSGASAEFLSMWRIMLAGLKPFKFINGKLILSFEPILPGWLFDEEGKVSFNFLGKVKVTYLNPKRFDTFKFDVS
;
A
#
# COMPACT_ATOMS: atom_id res chain seq x y z
N ALA A 1 11.13 -16.74 -33.16
CA ALA A 1 9.88 -16.77 -32.39
C ALA A 1 9.80 -15.45 -31.64
N GLY A 2 8.72 -14.68 -31.79
CA GLY A 2 8.54 -13.43 -31.09
C GLY A 2 7.21 -13.45 -30.34
N ASN A 3 7.09 -12.65 -29.29
CA ASN A 3 5.89 -12.59 -28.46
C ASN A 3 4.64 -12.39 -29.33
N LEU A 4 3.71 -13.33 -29.20
CA LEU A 4 2.43 -13.33 -29.88
C LEU A 4 1.53 -12.27 -29.23
N THR A 5 1.00 -11.35 -30.02
CA THR A 5 -0.09 -10.47 -29.58
C THR A 5 -1.30 -10.73 -30.47
N PRO A 6 -2.54 -10.57 -29.96
CA PRO A 6 -3.74 -10.73 -30.77
C PRO A 6 -3.69 -9.94 -32.08
N GLY A 7 -3.21 -8.68 -32.05
CA GLY A 7 -3.05 -7.86 -33.25
C GLY A 7 -2.03 -8.38 -34.26
N LYS A 8 -0.86 -8.86 -33.80
CA LYS A 8 0.15 -9.49 -34.69
C LYS A 8 -0.37 -10.78 -35.31
N LEU A 9 -1.11 -11.59 -34.55
CA LEU A 9 -1.70 -12.83 -35.02
C LEU A 9 -2.77 -12.58 -36.09
N LEU A 10 -3.66 -11.61 -35.86
CA LEU A 10 -4.67 -11.20 -36.83
C LEU A 10 -4.00 -10.74 -38.13
N THR A 11 -3.00 -9.85 -38.01
CA THR A 11 -2.24 -9.36 -39.16
C THR A 11 -1.57 -10.50 -39.94
N PHE A 12 -1.06 -11.51 -39.25
CA PHE A 12 -0.46 -12.69 -39.88
C PHE A 12 -1.51 -13.51 -40.66
N ILE A 13 -2.66 -13.79 -40.03
CA ILE A 13 -3.77 -14.54 -40.63
C ILE A 13 -4.25 -13.85 -41.91
N GLU A 14 -4.43 -12.53 -41.86
CA GLU A 14 -4.83 -11.71 -43.01
C GLU A 14 -3.78 -11.74 -44.12
N ARG A 15 -2.50 -11.48 -43.79
CA ARG A 15 -1.41 -11.43 -44.80
C ARG A 15 -1.15 -12.77 -45.46
N GLN A 16 -1.31 -13.86 -44.73
CA GLN A 16 -1.08 -15.21 -45.25
C GLN A 16 -2.35 -15.84 -45.84
N ASN A 17 -3.48 -15.11 -45.88
CA ASN A 17 -4.78 -15.62 -46.32
C ASN A 17 -5.17 -16.94 -45.64
N VAL A 18 -4.90 -17.06 -44.33
CA VAL A 18 -5.26 -18.25 -43.56
C VAL A 18 -6.77 -18.23 -43.32
N VAL A 19 -7.47 -19.24 -43.83
CA VAL A 19 -8.92 -19.38 -43.63
C VAL A 19 -9.17 -20.03 -42.27
N LEU A 20 -9.70 -19.26 -41.31
CA LEU A 20 -10.11 -19.79 -40.01
C LEU A 20 -11.45 -20.54 -40.14
N LYS A 21 -11.58 -21.65 -39.42
CA LYS A 21 -12.84 -22.42 -39.33
C LYS A 21 -13.91 -21.76 -38.45
N LYS A 22 -13.48 -20.85 -37.58
CA LYS A 22 -14.28 -20.08 -36.61
C LYS A 22 -13.91 -18.62 -36.74
N ASP A 23 -14.69 -17.72 -36.14
CA ASP A 23 -14.28 -16.32 -36.07
C ASP A 23 -12.99 -16.15 -35.24
N PHE A 24 -12.35 -14.99 -35.39
CA PHE A 24 -11.07 -14.73 -34.75
C PHE A 24 -11.14 -14.72 -33.22
N GLU A 25 -12.27 -14.29 -32.64
CA GLU A 25 -12.43 -14.20 -31.19
C GLU A 25 -12.55 -15.59 -30.56
N GLU A 26 -13.33 -16.48 -31.19
CA GLU A 26 -13.44 -17.87 -30.78
C GLU A 26 -12.12 -18.63 -31.02
N PHE A 27 -11.42 -18.37 -32.13
CA PHE A 27 -10.07 -18.89 -32.35
C PHE A 27 -9.10 -18.46 -31.24
N LEU A 28 -9.08 -17.17 -30.87
CA LEU A 28 -8.26 -16.67 -29.78
C LEU A 28 -8.61 -17.32 -28.44
N ARG A 29 -9.89 -17.51 -28.13
CA ARG A 29 -10.32 -18.20 -26.90
C ARG A 29 -9.79 -19.63 -26.83
N ASN A 30 -9.87 -20.38 -27.93
CA ASN A 30 -9.29 -21.73 -27.99
C ASN A 30 -7.76 -21.70 -27.93
N LEU A 31 -7.13 -20.71 -28.56
CA LEU A 31 -5.68 -20.56 -28.55
C LEU A 31 -5.15 -20.21 -27.15
N ALA A 32 -5.91 -19.45 -26.36
CA ALA A 32 -5.52 -19.00 -25.02
C ALA A 32 -5.14 -20.16 -24.08
N GLU A 33 -5.72 -21.35 -24.27
CA GLU A 33 -5.36 -22.57 -23.51
C GLU A 33 -3.91 -23.03 -23.74
N TYR A 34 -3.28 -22.58 -24.83
CA TYR A 34 -1.92 -22.91 -25.23
C TYR A 34 -0.95 -21.72 -25.10
N LEU A 35 -1.42 -20.57 -24.63
CA LEU A 35 -0.60 -19.37 -24.47
C LEU A 35 -0.09 -19.27 -23.04
N GLU A 36 1.21 -19.03 -22.90
CA GLU A 36 1.80 -18.58 -21.65
C GLU A 36 1.83 -17.05 -21.65
N GLU A 37 1.29 -16.43 -20.60
CA GLU A 37 1.37 -14.99 -20.42
C GLU A 37 2.80 -14.58 -20.06
N GLU A 38 3.38 -13.66 -20.83
CA GLU A 38 4.64 -13.00 -20.49
C GLU A 38 4.34 -11.52 -20.23
N THR A 39 4.72 -11.04 -19.04
CA THR A 39 4.62 -9.63 -18.69
C THR A 39 5.68 -8.83 -19.43
N ASP A 40 5.25 -8.06 -20.44
CA ASP A 40 6.08 -7.13 -21.19
C ASP A 40 5.90 -5.71 -20.63
N ALA A 41 6.57 -5.44 -19.50
CA ALA A 41 6.54 -4.14 -18.84
C ALA A 41 7.83 -3.35 -19.15
N VAL A 42 7.68 -2.05 -19.39
CA VAL A 42 8.79 -1.11 -19.56
C VAL A 42 8.85 -0.22 -18.33
N HIS A 43 10.05 -0.03 -17.77
CA HIS A 43 10.21 0.88 -16.64
C HIS A 43 9.85 2.31 -17.05
N GLY A 44 9.02 2.96 -16.22
CA GLY A 44 8.63 4.35 -16.39
C GLY A 44 9.59 5.28 -15.67
N GLU A 45 9.07 6.00 -14.67
CA GLU A 45 9.81 7.10 -14.04
C GLU A 45 10.42 6.78 -12.67
N GLY A 46 10.01 5.70 -12.02
CA GLY A 46 10.56 5.28 -10.73
C GLY A 46 9.69 4.30 -9.94
N PHE A 47 9.99 4.13 -8.65
CA PHE A 47 9.25 3.20 -7.78
C PHE A 47 8.53 3.95 -6.66
N TRP A 48 7.20 4.01 -6.73
CA TRP A 48 6.35 4.60 -5.70
C TRP A 48 6.43 3.80 -4.41
N THR A 49 6.44 4.53 -3.30
CA THR A 49 6.75 3.98 -1.98
C THR A 49 5.64 3.04 -1.48
N ASP A 50 4.40 3.24 -1.93
CA ASP A 50 3.17 2.59 -1.47
C ASP A 50 2.69 1.41 -2.34
N HIS A 51 3.16 1.25 -3.59
CA HIS A 51 2.62 0.29 -4.56
C HIS A 51 2.53 -1.16 -4.08
N TRP A 52 3.42 -1.57 -3.17
CA TRP A 52 3.45 -2.92 -2.61
C TRP A 52 2.33 -3.19 -1.60
N THR A 53 1.75 -2.14 -1.00
CA THR A 53 0.75 -2.25 0.07
C THR A 53 -0.58 -2.84 -0.42
N TYR A 54 -0.92 -2.60 -1.69
CA TYR A 54 -2.17 -3.08 -2.30
C TYR A 54 -2.24 -4.60 -2.44
N ASN A 55 -1.11 -5.31 -2.43
CA ASN A 55 -1.10 -6.77 -2.50
C ASN A 55 -1.88 -7.40 -1.35
N LEU A 56 -1.73 -6.87 -0.14
CA LEU A 56 -2.44 -7.43 1.02
C LEU A 56 -3.94 -7.12 0.98
N ASP A 57 -4.35 -5.97 0.44
CA ASP A 57 -5.76 -5.66 0.21
C ASP A 57 -6.42 -6.68 -0.75
N LEU A 58 -5.70 -7.10 -1.80
CA LEU A 58 -6.16 -8.14 -2.74
C LEU A 58 -6.23 -9.52 -2.08
N ILE A 59 -5.19 -9.91 -1.33
CA ILE A 59 -5.14 -11.20 -0.62
C ILE A 59 -6.29 -11.29 0.38
N GLU A 60 -6.51 -10.28 1.22
CA GLU A 60 -7.59 -10.28 2.19
C GLU A 60 -8.98 -10.28 1.52
N SER A 61 -9.13 -9.55 0.42
CA SER A 61 -10.38 -9.53 -0.35
C SER A 61 -10.70 -10.90 -0.96
N TYR A 62 -9.68 -11.59 -1.48
CA TYR A 62 -9.80 -12.94 -2.00
C TYR A 62 -10.16 -13.94 -0.88
N LEU A 63 -9.44 -13.90 0.24
CA LEU A 63 -9.65 -14.78 1.39
C LEU A 63 -10.99 -14.53 2.12
N ALA A 64 -11.59 -13.34 1.97
CA ALA A 64 -12.95 -13.08 2.47
C ALA A 64 -14.03 -13.90 1.73
N ILE A 65 -13.73 -14.35 0.50
CA ILE A 65 -14.62 -15.17 -0.33
C ILE A 65 -14.17 -16.64 -0.37
N TYR A 66 -12.87 -16.89 -0.43
CA TYR A 66 -12.27 -18.24 -0.55
C TYR A 66 -11.33 -18.58 0.62
N PRO A 67 -11.81 -18.55 1.87
CA PRO A 67 -10.96 -18.74 3.06
C PRO A 67 -10.35 -20.15 3.15
N ASP A 68 -11.01 -21.15 2.54
CA ASP A 68 -10.58 -22.55 2.48
C ASP A 68 -9.29 -22.75 1.66
N THR A 69 -9.01 -21.84 0.72
CA THR A 69 -7.80 -21.91 -0.13
C THR A 69 -6.56 -21.28 0.52
N LYS A 70 -6.68 -20.70 1.71
CA LYS A 70 -5.62 -19.91 2.36
C LYS A 70 -4.30 -20.65 2.47
N GLU A 71 -4.32 -21.89 2.95
CA GLU A 71 -3.11 -22.70 3.13
C GLU A 71 -2.43 -22.98 1.77
N GLU A 72 -3.22 -23.39 0.78
CA GLU A 72 -2.74 -23.76 -0.56
C GLU A 72 -2.08 -22.56 -1.26
N ILE A 73 -2.77 -21.42 -1.35
CA ILE A 73 -2.26 -20.25 -2.09
C ILE A 73 -0.99 -19.67 -1.43
N LEU A 74 -0.85 -19.82 -0.11
CA LEU A 74 0.28 -19.27 0.63
C LEU A 74 1.50 -20.18 0.58
N PHE A 75 1.32 -21.48 0.71
CA PHE A 75 2.42 -22.43 0.95
C PHE A 75 2.63 -23.46 -0.15
N ASP A 76 1.64 -23.76 -0.99
CA ASP A 76 1.70 -24.85 -1.98
C ASP A 76 1.91 -24.34 -3.40
N ASP A 77 1.26 -23.24 -3.78
CA ASP A 77 1.43 -22.66 -5.12
C ASP A 77 2.84 -22.06 -5.30
N LYS A 78 3.68 -22.76 -6.08
CA LYS A 78 5.05 -22.36 -6.44
C LYS A 78 5.14 -21.61 -7.77
N SER A 79 4.04 -21.09 -8.30
CA SER A 79 4.03 -20.39 -9.59
C SER A 79 4.66 -19.00 -9.53
N TYR A 80 4.81 -18.41 -8.33
CA TYR A 80 5.28 -17.03 -8.15
C TYR A 80 6.74 -16.83 -8.55
N THR A 81 7.00 -15.70 -9.21
CA THR A 81 8.34 -15.27 -9.64
C THR A 81 8.61 -13.83 -9.20
N TYR A 82 9.76 -13.26 -9.58
CA TYR A 82 10.10 -11.86 -9.37
C TYR A 82 10.34 -11.19 -10.71
N TYR A 83 9.87 -9.95 -10.85
CA TYR A 83 10.17 -9.13 -12.02
C TYR A 83 11.64 -8.68 -11.98
N ASP A 84 12.33 -8.83 -13.10
CA ASP A 84 13.73 -8.48 -13.27
C ASP A 84 13.86 -7.18 -14.07
N ASN A 85 14.20 -6.10 -13.37
CA ASN A 85 14.30 -4.75 -13.93
C ASN A 85 15.76 -4.33 -14.07
N ALA A 86 16.13 -3.73 -15.22
CA ALA A 86 17.46 -3.17 -15.46
C ALA A 86 17.70 -1.84 -14.71
N GLU A 87 16.63 -1.15 -14.31
CA GLU A 87 16.71 0.07 -13.50
C GLU A 87 16.95 -0.29 -12.03
N CYS A 88 18.06 0.22 -11.50
CA CYS A 88 18.57 -0.09 -10.17
C CYS A 88 18.58 1.16 -9.28
N VAL A 89 18.32 0.99 -7.98
CA VAL A 89 18.39 2.08 -7.01
C VAL A 89 19.85 2.39 -6.69
N LEU A 90 20.26 3.66 -6.82
CA LEU A 90 21.60 4.10 -6.49
C LEU A 90 21.86 4.00 -4.97
N PRO A 91 23.09 3.65 -4.54
CA PRO A 91 23.46 3.71 -3.13
C PRO A 91 23.49 5.16 -2.63
N ARG A 92 23.38 5.35 -1.31
CA ARG A 92 23.40 6.68 -0.65
C ARG A 92 24.55 7.55 -1.11
N SER A 93 25.74 6.97 -1.25
CA SER A 93 26.97 7.63 -1.69
C SER A 93 26.90 8.25 -3.09
N LYS A 94 25.93 7.86 -3.92
CA LYS A 94 25.73 8.37 -5.29
C LYS A 94 24.43 9.15 -5.49
N ARG A 95 23.50 9.13 -4.53
CA ARG A 95 22.22 9.85 -4.61
C ARG A 95 22.14 11.07 -3.69
N TYR A 96 23.00 11.15 -2.67
CA TYR A 96 23.04 12.30 -1.76
C TYR A 96 23.98 13.36 -2.31
N VAL A 97 23.42 14.52 -2.61
CA VAL A 97 24.07 15.57 -3.38
C VAL A 97 23.97 16.92 -2.68
N PHE A 98 25.00 17.75 -2.83
CA PHE A 98 24.99 19.14 -2.38
C PHE A 98 24.61 20.05 -3.55
N VAL A 99 23.49 20.77 -3.42
CA VAL A 99 22.91 21.63 -4.45
C VAL A 99 22.39 22.91 -3.78
N ASP A 100 22.77 24.08 -4.30
CA ASP A 100 22.30 25.39 -3.84
C ASP A 100 22.39 25.62 -2.32
N GLY A 101 23.50 25.21 -1.72
CA GLY A 101 23.74 25.38 -0.29
C GLY A 101 23.05 24.33 0.60
N LYS A 102 22.36 23.35 0.02
CA LYS A 102 21.61 22.34 0.78
C LYS A 102 21.96 20.92 0.31
N VAL A 103 21.80 19.96 1.22
CA VAL A 103 21.91 18.54 0.89
C VAL A 103 20.54 18.00 0.46
N ARG A 104 20.50 17.25 -0.65
CA ARG A 104 19.29 16.68 -1.25
C ARG A 104 19.54 15.24 -1.70
N GLN A 105 18.45 14.50 -1.94
CA GLN A 105 18.49 13.17 -2.55
C GLN A 105 17.98 13.25 -3.99
N TYR A 106 18.86 13.16 -4.98
CA TYR A 106 18.49 13.20 -6.40
C TYR A 106 19.12 12.05 -7.18
N ASN A 107 18.62 11.84 -8.40
CA ASN A 107 19.06 10.75 -9.27
C ASN A 107 18.97 9.40 -8.56
N SER A 108 17.79 9.06 -8.02
CA SER A 108 17.62 7.85 -7.22
C SER A 108 17.90 6.55 -7.98
N LEU A 109 17.79 6.56 -9.32
CA LEU A 109 17.87 5.39 -10.16
C LEU A 109 18.96 5.53 -11.22
N TYR A 110 19.47 4.38 -11.68
CA TYR A 110 20.33 4.29 -12.85
C TYR A 110 20.03 3.01 -13.64
N LEU A 111 20.19 3.10 -14.96
CA LEU A 111 20.15 1.95 -15.84
C LEU A 111 21.45 1.15 -15.74
N ASP A 112 21.37 -0.11 -15.33
CA ASP A 112 22.52 -1.02 -15.32
C ASP A 112 22.66 -1.69 -16.69
N GLU A 113 23.63 -1.24 -17.48
CA GLU A 113 23.82 -1.68 -18.87
C GLU A 113 24.18 -3.17 -18.97
N GLU A 114 24.97 -3.71 -18.03
CA GLU A 114 25.29 -5.15 -18.01
C GLU A 114 24.03 -5.96 -17.74
N LYS A 115 23.20 -5.51 -16.80
CA LYS A 115 21.93 -6.15 -16.49
C LYS A 115 20.95 -6.07 -17.65
N LYS A 116 20.88 -4.93 -18.34
CA LYS A 116 20.06 -4.75 -19.54
C LYS A 116 20.45 -5.73 -20.63
N ILE A 117 21.75 -5.84 -20.94
CA ILE A 117 22.27 -6.80 -21.94
C ILE A 117 21.88 -8.23 -21.55
N LEU A 118 22.01 -8.60 -20.27
CA LEU A 118 21.63 -9.93 -19.78
C LEU A 118 20.13 -10.21 -19.92
N ILE A 119 19.27 -9.23 -19.63
CA ILE A 119 17.82 -9.34 -19.80
C ILE A 119 17.48 -9.49 -21.29
N GLU A 120 18.06 -8.65 -22.15
CA GLU A 120 17.80 -8.64 -23.59
C GLU A 120 18.28 -9.92 -24.28
N SER A 121 19.35 -10.55 -23.77
CA SER A 121 19.89 -11.81 -24.30
C SER A 121 19.01 -13.03 -24.04
N ARG A 122 17.96 -12.91 -23.21
CA ARG A 122 17.00 -14.00 -22.95
C ARG A 122 16.00 -14.08 -24.10
N ASP A 123 15.65 -15.30 -24.54
CA ASP A 123 14.70 -15.50 -25.63
C ASP A 123 13.23 -15.32 -25.21
N LYS A 124 12.91 -15.70 -23.97
CA LYS A 124 11.56 -15.65 -23.38
C LYS A 124 11.63 -15.34 -21.88
N PHE A 125 10.53 -14.82 -21.34
CA PHE A 125 10.43 -14.40 -19.94
C PHE A 125 11.62 -13.51 -19.56
N LYS A 126 11.86 -12.49 -20.39
CA LYS A 126 13.09 -11.69 -20.31
C LYS A 126 13.23 -11.00 -18.97
N ASN A 127 12.14 -10.43 -18.48
CA ASN A 127 12.09 -9.70 -17.22
C ASN A 127 11.68 -10.58 -16.03
N VAL A 128 12.13 -11.82 -15.98
CA VAL A 128 11.88 -12.73 -14.85
C VAL A 128 13.20 -13.13 -14.20
N VAL A 129 13.29 -12.98 -12.87
CA VAL A 129 14.49 -13.30 -12.10
C VAL A 129 14.86 -14.77 -12.24
N ARG A 130 16.16 -15.05 -12.36
CA ARG A 130 16.73 -16.38 -12.55
C ARG A 130 17.73 -16.74 -11.46
N THR A 131 17.92 -18.05 -11.26
CA THR A 131 18.96 -18.62 -10.40
C THR A 131 20.36 -18.42 -11.03
N ASN A 132 21.41 -18.83 -10.32
CA ASN A 132 22.82 -18.67 -10.73
C ASN A 132 23.12 -17.24 -11.19
N LYS A 133 22.66 -16.26 -10.39
CA LYS A 133 22.84 -14.81 -10.63
C LYS A 133 22.43 -14.41 -12.07
N GLY A 134 21.24 -14.84 -12.47
CA GLY A 134 20.62 -14.42 -13.74
C GLY A 134 20.90 -15.32 -14.94
N LYS A 135 21.74 -16.34 -14.78
CA LYS A 135 22.18 -17.25 -15.87
C LYS A 135 21.56 -18.65 -15.82
N GLY A 136 20.80 -18.94 -14.76
CA GLY A 136 20.13 -20.22 -14.57
C GLY A 136 18.66 -20.22 -15.02
N GLU A 137 17.92 -21.15 -14.42
CA GLU A 137 16.48 -21.29 -14.61
C GLU A 137 15.71 -20.16 -13.94
N ILE A 138 14.44 -19.99 -14.33
CA ILE A 138 13.53 -19.05 -13.66
C ILE A 138 13.40 -19.43 -12.18
N TYR A 139 13.62 -18.46 -11.28
CA TYR A 139 13.41 -18.68 -9.86
C TYR A 139 11.92 -18.65 -9.54
N ARG A 140 11.42 -19.74 -8.96
CA ARG A 140 10.02 -19.96 -8.61
C ARG A 140 9.88 -20.15 -7.11
N THR A 141 8.85 -19.56 -6.52
CA THR A 141 8.63 -19.59 -5.08
C THR A 141 7.14 -19.50 -4.74
N THR A 142 6.82 -19.43 -3.45
CA THR A 142 5.44 -19.34 -2.95
C THR A 142 5.07 -17.91 -2.57
N LEU A 143 3.76 -17.65 -2.44
CA LEU A 143 3.27 -16.35 -1.99
C LEU A 143 3.82 -15.98 -0.60
N ILE A 144 3.87 -16.93 0.35
CA ILE A 144 4.41 -16.62 1.70
C ILE A 144 5.87 -16.16 1.62
N THR A 145 6.70 -16.79 0.78
CA THR A 145 8.09 -16.36 0.58
C THR A 145 8.18 -14.96 -0.05
N LYS A 146 7.29 -14.63 -1.00
CA LYS A 146 7.19 -13.27 -1.57
C LYS A 146 6.88 -12.24 -0.48
N LEU A 147 5.93 -12.53 0.41
CA LEU A 147 5.52 -11.63 1.49
C LEU A 147 6.62 -11.46 2.54
N VAL A 148 7.32 -12.53 2.92
CA VAL A 148 8.46 -12.46 3.85
C VAL A 148 9.62 -11.65 3.27
N ASN A 149 9.97 -11.87 2.00
CA ASN A 149 11.00 -11.08 1.32
C ASN A 149 10.62 -9.59 1.27
N LEU A 150 9.35 -9.29 0.98
CA LEU A 150 8.84 -7.92 0.98
C LEU A 150 8.98 -7.26 2.37
N VAL A 151 8.69 -7.99 3.45
CA VAL A 151 8.90 -7.52 4.82
C VAL A 151 10.36 -7.18 5.08
N ALA A 152 11.30 -8.08 4.76
CA ALA A 152 12.73 -7.85 4.96
C ALA A 152 13.19 -6.57 4.23
N VAL A 153 12.94 -6.48 2.92
CA VAL A 153 13.35 -5.32 2.12
C VAL A 153 12.76 -4.02 2.65
N LYS A 154 11.48 -4.00 3.05
CA LYS A 154 10.84 -2.78 3.55
C LYS A 154 11.28 -2.43 4.97
N PHE A 155 11.54 -3.40 5.84
CA PHE A 155 12.06 -3.15 7.17
C PHE A 155 13.48 -2.53 7.13
N ALA A 156 14.35 -3.02 6.25
CA ALA A 156 15.65 -2.40 5.99
C ALA A 156 15.57 -1.02 5.29
N THR A 157 14.37 -0.60 4.87
CA THR A 157 14.09 0.71 4.26
C THR A 157 13.45 1.70 5.24
N THR A 158 13.53 1.42 6.54
CA THR A 158 13.13 2.38 7.57
C THR A 158 14.03 3.61 7.56
N ASP A 159 13.46 4.77 7.92
CA ASP A 159 14.08 6.09 7.83
C ASP A 159 15.08 6.39 8.96
N PRO A 160 15.76 7.56 8.98
CA PRO A 160 16.74 7.90 10.01
C PRO A 160 16.26 7.85 11.46
N ALA A 161 14.96 7.97 11.71
CA ALA A 161 14.36 7.81 13.04
C ALA A 161 13.80 6.39 13.28
N GLY A 162 13.90 5.50 12.30
CA GLY A 162 13.41 4.13 12.35
C GLY A 162 11.88 4.02 12.46
N VAL A 163 11.14 4.99 11.93
CA VAL A 163 9.67 5.09 12.05
C VAL A 163 8.95 4.98 10.72
N GLY A 164 9.37 5.73 9.70
CA GLY A 164 8.73 5.72 8.37
C GLY A 164 9.57 4.97 7.34
N ILE A 165 9.00 4.69 6.16
CA ILE A 165 9.69 4.09 5.02
C ILE A 165 10.30 5.20 4.16
N GLU A 166 11.58 5.10 3.82
CA GLU A 166 12.28 6.08 2.99
C GLU A 166 11.73 6.14 1.56
N MET A 167 11.50 7.36 1.06
CA MET A 167 11.20 7.63 -0.36
C MET A 167 12.49 7.63 -1.19
N GLU A 168 13.34 6.62 -1.03
CA GLU A 168 14.70 6.57 -1.60
C GLU A 168 14.73 6.35 -3.12
N ALA A 169 13.64 5.84 -3.69
CA ALA A 169 13.52 5.45 -5.09
C ALA A 169 12.88 6.53 -5.99
N GLY A 170 12.88 7.79 -5.54
CA GLY A 170 12.57 8.96 -6.36
C GLY A 170 11.08 9.25 -6.57
N LYS A 171 10.18 8.48 -5.95
CA LYS A 171 8.72 8.69 -6.03
C LYS A 171 8.08 8.69 -4.64
N PRO A 172 7.03 9.51 -4.43
CA PRO A 172 6.29 9.54 -3.17
C PRO A 172 5.43 8.28 -2.99
N GLY A 173 4.54 8.28 -1.98
CA GLY A 173 3.49 7.28 -1.82
C GLY A 173 2.22 7.62 -2.60
N TRP A 174 1.05 7.25 -2.07
CA TRP A 174 -0.26 7.47 -2.68
C TRP A 174 -0.51 8.96 -3.00
N TYR A 175 -0.07 9.85 -2.10
CA TYR A 175 -0.21 11.29 -2.28
C TYR A 175 0.85 11.83 -3.27
N ASP A 176 0.60 11.59 -4.56
CA ASP A 176 1.55 11.90 -5.63
C ASP A 176 1.90 13.39 -5.75
N ALA A 177 1.04 14.29 -5.25
CA ALA A 177 1.30 15.73 -5.25
C ALA A 177 2.42 16.18 -4.28
N LEU A 178 2.90 15.27 -3.42
CA LEU A 178 4.11 15.44 -2.60
C LEU A 178 5.37 14.96 -3.33
N ASN A 179 5.41 15.14 -4.65
CA ASN A 179 6.50 14.70 -5.51
C ASN A 179 7.86 15.36 -5.26
N GLY A 180 7.95 16.36 -4.38
CA GLY A 180 9.21 16.94 -3.93
C GLY A 180 9.80 16.26 -2.68
N LEU A 181 8.99 15.54 -1.90
CA LEU A 181 9.44 14.86 -0.68
C LEU A 181 10.60 13.87 -0.92
N PRO A 182 10.66 13.06 -2.00
CA PRO A 182 11.82 12.21 -2.27
C PRO A 182 13.15 12.98 -2.29
N GLY A 183 13.15 14.23 -2.76
CA GLY A 183 14.31 15.12 -2.76
C GLY A 183 14.72 15.64 -1.38
N LEU A 184 13.75 15.68 -0.46
CA LEU A 184 13.87 16.17 0.92
C LEU A 184 14.09 15.03 1.93
N PHE A 185 14.58 13.87 1.47
CA PHE A 185 14.68 12.67 2.31
C PHE A 185 13.31 12.29 2.90
N GLY A 186 12.27 12.35 2.08
CA GLY A 186 10.91 12.06 2.47
C GLY A 186 10.78 10.67 3.09
N SER A 187 9.91 10.56 4.07
CA SER A 187 9.64 9.35 4.81
C SER A 187 8.14 9.18 5.02
N SER A 188 7.65 7.96 4.83
CA SER A 188 6.23 7.63 4.92
C SER A 188 5.94 6.71 6.09
N VAL A 189 5.28 7.24 7.11
CA VAL A 189 4.75 6.47 8.24
C VAL A 189 3.52 5.66 7.80
N ALA A 190 2.78 6.15 6.80
CA ALA A 190 1.66 5.45 6.18
C ALA A 190 2.07 4.05 5.71
N GLU A 191 3.21 3.93 5.02
CA GLU A 191 3.74 2.63 4.58
C GLU A 191 4.30 1.79 5.72
N SER A 192 4.79 2.39 6.81
CA SER A 192 5.19 1.66 8.01
C SER A 192 3.99 1.02 8.72
N PHE A 193 2.82 1.67 8.73
CA PHE A 193 1.59 1.03 9.21
C PHE A 193 1.21 -0.18 8.37
N GLU A 194 1.29 -0.08 7.04
CA GLU A 194 1.03 -1.23 6.15
C GLU A 194 2.10 -2.32 6.32
N LEU A 195 3.34 -1.98 6.68
CA LEU A 195 4.39 -2.97 6.98
C LEU A 195 4.06 -3.71 8.27
N LEU A 196 3.62 -2.99 9.31
CA LEU A 196 3.16 -3.61 10.56
C LEU A 196 1.95 -4.53 10.30
N ARG A 197 0.99 -4.10 9.49
CA ARG A 197 -0.16 -4.92 9.09
C ARG A 197 0.28 -6.19 8.35
N LEU A 198 1.21 -6.08 7.40
CA LEU A 198 1.75 -7.24 6.68
C LEU A 198 2.47 -8.21 7.63
N MET A 199 3.28 -7.68 8.56
CA MET A 199 3.93 -8.50 9.59
C MET A 199 2.90 -9.20 10.48
N ASN A 200 1.82 -8.52 10.90
CA ASN A 200 0.73 -9.14 11.66
C ASN A 200 0.10 -10.29 10.86
N PHE A 201 -0.25 -10.07 9.59
CA PHE A 201 -0.84 -11.10 8.72
C PHE A 201 0.06 -12.33 8.59
N ILE A 202 1.36 -12.14 8.34
CA ILE A 202 2.31 -13.25 8.20
C ILE A 202 2.44 -14.00 9.53
N VAL A 203 2.66 -13.29 10.64
CA VAL A 203 2.83 -13.89 11.97
C VAL A 203 1.59 -14.68 12.39
N GLU A 204 0.38 -14.14 12.17
CA GLU A 204 -0.87 -14.85 12.44
C GLU A 204 -1.02 -16.09 11.57
N THR A 205 -0.72 -15.99 10.28
CA THR A 205 -0.78 -17.11 9.32
C THR A 205 0.18 -18.23 9.70
N VAL A 206 1.45 -17.93 9.97
CA VAL A 206 2.41 -18.98 10.31
C VAL A 206 2.12 -19.62 11.68
N LYS A 207 1.50 -18.87 12.60
CA LYS A 207 0.98 -19.41 13.87
C LYS A 207 -0.27 -20.27 13.69
N GLU A 208 -1.08 -20.01 12.68
CA GLU A 208 -2.23 -20.83 12.31
C GLU A 208 -1.76 -22.16 11.67
N TYR A 209 -0.73 -22.10 10.83
CA TYR A 209 -0.20 -23.25 10.08
C TYR A 209 1.19 -23.68 10.56
N GLN A 210 1.36 -23.92 11.86
CA GLN A 210 2.67 -24.19 12.50
C GLN A 210 3.39 -25.44 11.97
N HIS A 211 2.64 -26.39 11.40
CA HIS A 211 3.17 -27.60 10.76
C HIS A 211 3.87 -27.33 9.44
N ARG A 212 3.66 -26.15 8.84
CA ARG A 212 4.24 -25.78 7.55
C ARG A 212 5.69 -25.36 7.68
N LYS A 213 6.38 -25.43 6.55
CA LYS A 213 7.74 -24.95 6.35
C LYS A 213 7.76 -23.93 5.22
N VAL A 214 8.70 -23.00 5.28
CA VAL A 214 8.91 -21.95 4.28
C VAL A 214 10.31 -22.08 3.73
N ASN A 215 10.45 -22.03 2.40
CA ASN A 215 11.76 -22.00 1.74
C ASN A 215 12.04 -20.57 1.31
N LEU A 216 13.10 -19.97 1.86
CA LEU A 216 13.55 -18.63 1.52
C LEU A 216 14.87 -18.70 0.74
N PRO A 217 15.11 -17.84 -0.26
CA PRO A 217 16.44 -17.67 -0.83
C PRO A 217 17.47 -17.44 0.28
N VAL A 218 18.67 -18.02 0.12
CA VAL A 218 19.79 -17.81 1.07
C VAL A 218 20.06 -16.33 1.32
N GLU A 219 19.97 -15.48 0.29
CA GLU A 219 20.18 -14.04 0.40
C GLU A 219 19.12 -13.35 1.27
N VAL A 220 17.86 -13.78 1.20
CA VAL A 220 16.75 -13.22 2.00
C VAL A 220 16.90 -13.62 3.46
N MET A 221 17.22 -14.89 3.72
CA MET A 221 17.43 -15.38 5.08
C MET A 221 18.63 -14.69 5.75
N GLU A 222 19.71 -14.46 5.00
CA GLU A 222 20.88 -13.75 5.50
C GLU A 222 20.56 -12.27 5.84
N LEU A 223 19.77 -11.59 5.02
CA LEU A 223 19.29 -10.25 5.32
C LEU A 223 18.50 -10.23 6.64
N ILE A 224 17.52 -11.12 6.79
CA ILE A 224 16.67 -11.20 7.99
C ILE A 224 17.51 -11.48 9.25
N LYS A 225 18.49 -12.39 9.18
CA LYS A 225 19.38 -12.68 10.32
C LYS A 225 20.14 -11.43 10.76
N LYS A 226 20.72 -10.69 9.82
CA LYS A 226 21.44 -9.44 10.09
C LYS A 226 20.52 -8.34 10.60
N GLU A 227 19.29 -8.25 10.09
CA GLU A 227 18.28 -7.33 10.63
C GLU A 227 17.99 -7.61 12.11
N VAL A 228 17.84 -8.89 12.48
CA VAL A 228 17.65 -9.29 13.89
C VAL A 228 18.86 -8.91 14.74
N GLU A 229 20.09 -9.15 14.26
CA GLU A 229 21.31 -8.74 14.97
C GLU A 229 21.36 -7.23 15.21
N VAL A 230 20.98 -6.42 14.21
CA VAL A 230 20.91 -4.97 14.33
C VAL A 230 19.82 -4.53 15.31
N VAL A 231 18.67 -5.21 15.35
CA VAL A 231 17.61 -4.95 16.33
C VAL A 231 18.05 -5.32 17.75
N ASP A 232 18.68 -6.47 17.93
CA ASP A 232 19.20 -6.91 19.22
C ASP A 232 20.28 -5.92 19.73
N TRP A 233 21.19 -5.47 18.85
CA TRP A 233 22.14 -4.38 19.14
C TRP A 233 21.43 -3.08 19.53
N TYR A 234 20.42 -2.65 18.77
CA TYR A 234 19.68 -1.40 19.03
C TYR A 234 19.01 -1.43 20.41
N ASN A 235 18.44 -2.56 20.80
CA ASN A 235 17.79 -2.75 22.09
C ASN A 235 18.79 -2.70 23.27
N ALA A 236 20.02 -3.16 23.05
CA ALA A 236 21.10 -3.07 24.04
C ALA A 236 21.81 -1.70 24.06
N CYS A 237 21.65 -0.90 23.01
CA CYS A 237 22.33 0.38 22.83
C CYS A 237 21.65 1.52 23.59
N ASN A 238 22.44 2.30 24.34
CA ASN A 238 22.00 3.48 25.09
C ASN A 238 22.55 4.80 24.53
N ASP A 239 23.20 4.76 23.36
CA ASP A 239 23.75 5.96 22.73
C ASP A 239 22.63 6.93 22.34
N ALA A 240 22.88 8.23 22.47
CA ALA A 240 21.92 9.28 22.12
C ALA A 240 21.59 9.32 20.62
N ASP A 241 22.50 8.84 19.76
CA ASP A 241 22.39 8.79 18.30
C ASP A 241 22.04 7.38 17.78
N LYS A 242 21.54 6.48 18.65
CA LYS A 242 21.29 5.09 18.28
C LYS A 242 20.29 4.91 17.13
N ASP A 243 19.32 5.81 16.96
CA ASP A 243 18.35 5.77 15.86
C ASP A 243 19.05 5.97 14.52
N PHE A 244 19.95 6.96 14.44
CA PHE A 244 20.76 7.23 13.25
C PHE A 244 21.72 6.07 12.95
N LYS A 245 22.40 5.52 13.96
CA LYS A 245 23.27 4.35 13.81
C LYS A 245 22.52 3.10 13.37
N TYR A 246 21.30 2.89 13.87
CA TYR A 246 20.41 1.81 13.42
C TYR A 246 20.07 1.97 11.94
N TRP A 247 19.66 3.18 11.54
CA TRP A 247 19.38 3.49 10.13
C TRP A 247 20.60 3.30 9.23
N GLU A 248 21.80 3.71 9.66
CA GLU A 248 23.02 3.48 8.88
C GLU A 248 23.24 1.98 8.66
N LYS A 249 23.13 1.16 9.72
CA LYS A 249 23.28 -0.30 9.64
C LYS A 249 22.23 -0.92 8.72
N MET A 250 20.96 -0.56 8.87
CA MET A 250 19.87 -1.08 8.01
C MET A 250 20.06 -0.68 6.55
N SER A 251 20.45 0.57 6.31
CA SER A 251 20.75 1.06 4.96
C SER A 251 21.91 0.30 4.31
N ASP A 252 22.97 0.00 5.08
CA ASP A 252 24.12 -0.78 4.59
C ASP A 252 23.69 -2.22 4.24
N LEU A 253 22.86 -2.86 5.09
CA LEU A 253 22.30 -4.19 4.80
C LEU A 253 21.48 -4.20 3.52
N ARG A 254 20.60 -3.21 3.34
CA ARG A 254 19.76 -3.06 2.14
C ARG A 254 20.59 -2.86 0.87
N GLU A 255 21.59 -1.98 0.91
CA GLU A 255 22.47 -1.73 -0.23
C GLU A 255 23.28 -2.97 -0.60
N ALA A 256 23.83 -3.68 0.39
CA ALA A 256 24.54 -4.93 0.17
C ALA A 256 23.64 -6.02 -0.41
N TYR A 257 22.42 -6.18 0.13
CA TYR A 257 21.44 -7.14 -0.39
C TYR A 257 21.07 -6.85 -1.85
N ARG A 258 20.80 -5.58 -2.19
CA ARG A 258 20.47 -5.17 -3.55
C ARG A 258 21.58 -5.46 -4.55
N GLU A 259 22.83 -5.22 -4.16
CA GLU A 259 23.97 -5.55 -5.02
C GLU A 259 24.14 -7.06 -5.20
N ASP A 260 23.97 -7.86 -4.13
CA ASP A 260 24.09 -9.32 -4.18
C ASP A 260 23.02 -9.98 -5.07
N VAL A 261 21.78 -9.50 -5.01
CA VAL A 261 20.68 -10.04 -5.83
C VAL A 261 20.49 -9.30 -7.16
N LYS A 262 21.37 -8.35 -7.50
CA LYS A 262 21.21 -7.46 -8.66
C LYS A 262 20.92 -8.20 -9.96
N PHE A 263 21.66 -9.28 -10.23
CA PHE A 263 21.49 -10.09 -11.44
C PHE A 263 20.52 -11.28 -11.25
N GLY A 264 20.11 -11.56 -10.01
CA GLY A 264 19.24 -12.68 -9.64
C GLY A 264 19.73 -13.39 -8.38
N PHE A 265 18.99 -14.41 -7.96
CA PHE A 265 19.36 -15.22 -6.79
C PHE A 265 20.42 -16.27 -7.16
N LEU A 266 21.12 -16.80 -6.16
CA LEU A 266 21.98 -17.96 -6.30
C LEU A 266 21.15 -19.19 -6.71
N GLY A 267 19.96 -19.34 -6.12
CA GLY A 267 19.03 -20.45 -6.34
C GLY A 267 18.98 -21.47 -5.22
N GLU A 268 19.89 -21.36 -4.24
CA GLU A 268 19.83 -22.12 -2.99
C GLU A 268 18.76 -21.52 -2.06
N GLU A 269 18.05 -22.39 -1.34
CA GLU A 269 17.02 -22.01 -0.38
C GLU A 269 17.33 -22.57 1.00
N ILE A 270 16.94 -21.82 2.04
CA ILE A 270 16.95 -22.25 3.43
C ILE A 270 15.51 -22.56 3.84
N GLU A 271 15.30 -23.81 4.25
CA GLU A 271 14.05 -24.25 4.86
C GLU A 271 14.00 -23.78 6.32
N ILE A 272 12.92 -23.09 6.70
CA ILE A 272 12.64 -22.65 8.07
C ILE A 272 11.25 -23.11 8.49
N THR A 273 11.09 -23.52 9.75
CA THR A 273 9.75 -23.85 10.26
C THR A 273 8.90 -22.59 10.44
N ALA A 274 7.59 -22.72 10.29
CA ALA A 274 6.65 -21.62 10.53
C ALA A 274 6.83 -20.98 11.93
N ASN A 275 7.10 -21.80 12.96
CA ASN A 275 7.33 -21.31 14.33
C ASN A 275 8.63 -20.52 14.50
N GLU A 276 9.73 -20.95 13.89
CA GLU A 276 11.00 -20.21 13.92
C GLU A 276 10.86 -18.89 13.15
N LEU A 277 10.22 -18.93 11.98
CA LEU A 277 9.95 -17.72 11.19
C LEU A 277 9.07 -16.73 11.97
N ALA A 278 8.04 -17.21 12.68
CA ALA A 278 7.21 -16.37 13.55
C ALA A 278 8.06 -15.66 14.61
N SER A 279 8.96 -16.38 15.28
CA SER A 279 9.80 -15.86 16.36
C SER A 279 10.75 -14.77 15.87
N VAL A 280 11.32 -14.97 14.68
CA VAL A 280 12.20 -13.99 14.02
C VAL A 280 11.42 -12.73 13.63
N LEU A 281 10.29 -12.88 12.95
CA LEU A 281 9.47 -11.74 12.51
C LEU A 281 8.87 -10.95 13.68
N GLU A 282 8.54 -11.61 14.79
CA GLU A 282 8.06 -10.95 16.01
C GLU A 282 9.05 -9.94 16.58
N LYS A 283 10.37 -10.22 16.51
CA LYS A 283 11.39 -9.24 16.94
C LYS A 283 11.37 -7.98 16.07
N LEU A 284 11.34 -8.14 14.75
CA LEU A 284 11.30 -7.01 13.81
C LEU A 284 10.00 -6.22 13.98
N ARG A 285 8.88 -6.93 14.09
CA ARG A 285 7.55 -6.37 14.35
C ARG A 285 7.50 -5.56 15.63
N ALA A 286 8.07 -6.07 16.73
CA ALA A 286 8.10 -5.37 18.02
C ALA A 286 8.89 -4.05 17.93
N LYS A 287 10.03 -4.03 17.23
CA LYS A 287 10.81 -2.80 17.00
C LYS A 287 10.00 -1.77 16.20
N LEU A 288 9.37 -2.18 15.11
CA LEU A 288 8.56 -1.28 14.27
C LEU A 288 7.35 -0.75 15.04
N LYS A 289 6.60 -1.63 15.72
CA LYS A 289 5.45 -1.24 16.52
C LYS A 289 5.83 -0.24 17.61
N SER A 290 6.94 -0.46 18.31
CA SER A 290 7.44 0.45 19.34
C SER A 290 7.74 1.85 18.76
N ALA A 291 8.36 1.92 17.58
CA ALA A 291 8.61 3.19 16.91
C ALA A 291 7.31 3.91 16.49
N LEU A 292 6.33 3.17 15.97
CA LEU A 292 5.02 3.70 15.60
C LEU A 292 4.22 4.20 16.83
N ASP A 293 4.18 3.42 17.91
CA ASP A 293 3.50 3.79 19.16
C ASP A 293 4.11 5.08 19.75
N LYS A 294 5.45 5.20 19.71
CA LYS A 294 6.17 6.42 20.10
C LYS A 294 5.77 7.61 19.22
N ALA A 295 5.80 7.45 17.89
CA ALA A 295 5.46 8.54 16.97
C ALA A 295 4.00 8.99 17.07
N ILE A 296 3.07 8.07 17.33
CA ILE A 296 1.68 8.41 17.64
C ILE A 296 1.60 9.23 18.93
N THR A 297 2.31 8.81 19.97
CA THR A 297 2.35 9.53 21.27
C THR A 297 2.88 10.95 21.09
N GLU A 298 3.99 11.11 20.38
CA GLU A 298 4.62 12.40 20.07
C GLU A 298 3.73 13.27 19.15
N SER A 299 2.83 12.64 18.39
CA SER A 299 1.84 13.29 17.54
C SER A 299 0.53 13.58 18.28
N ASN A 300 0.56 13.81 19.60
CA ASN A 300 -0.63 14.05 20.43
C ASN A 300 -1.70 12.95 20.32
N GLY A 301 -1.26 11.70 20.07
CA GLY A 301 -2.11 10.55 19.83
C GLY A 301 -2.90 10.62 18.52
N MET A 302 -2.46 11.38 17.53
CA MET A 302 -2.87 11.26 16.13
C MET A 302 -1.88 10.35 15.38
N MET A 303 -2.30 9.78 14.25
CA MET A 303 -1.42 8.98 13.40
C MET A 303 -0.69 9.90 12.40
N PRO A 304 0.65 10.09 12.53
CA PRO A 304 1.40 10.87 11.56
C PRO A 304 1.45 10.15 10.21
N THR A 305 1.60 10.91 9.12
CA THR A 305 1.62 10.34 7.77
C THR A 305 3.00 10.43 7.13
N TYR A 306 3.60 11.62 7.16
CA TYR A 306 4.84 11.90 6.45
C TYR A 306 5.83 12.67 7.33
N TYR A 307 7.10 12.33 7.20
CA TYR A 307 8.23 13.13 7.67
C TYR A 307 9.10 13.52 6.47
N TYR A 308 9.94 14.52 6.66
CA TYR A 308 11.10 14.75 5.81
C TYR A 308 12.30 15.11 6.70
N TYR A 309 13.50 15.07 6.14
CA TYR A 309 14.72 15.28 6.92
C TYR A 309 15.61 16.35 6.31
N GLU A 310 16.25 17.11 7.19
CA GLU A 310 17.31 18.06 6.84
C GLU A 310 18.64 17.51 7.34
N ALA A 311 19.66 17.45 6.47
CA ALA A 311 21.01 17.10 6.90
C ALA A 311 21.61 18.27 7.69
N GLU A 312 21.88 18.07 8.97
CA GLU A 312 22.52 19.08 9.84
C GLU A 312 24.04 19.00 9.77
N GLU A 313 24.57 17.78 9.69
CA GLU A 313 26.01 17.52 9.63
C GLU A 313 26.26 16.56 8.46
N TYR A 314 27.20 16.90 7.60
CA TYR A 314 27.56 16.11 6.42
C TYR A 314 28.98 16.43 5.98
N GLU A 315 29.58 15.51 5.23
CA GLU A 315 30.89 15.68 4.61
C GLU A 315 30.78 15.46 3.09
N ILE A 316 31.55 16.23 2.32
CA ILE A 316 31.71 15.99 0.89
C ILE A 316 32.66 14.79 0.74
N ILE A 317 32.17 13.72 0.12
CA ILE A 317 32.93 12.47 -0.07
C ILE A 317 33.54 12.35 -1.47
N SER A 318 32.95 13.01 -2.45
CA SER A 318 33.47 13.06 -3.82
C SER A 318 32.87 14.22 -4.61
N GLU A 319 33.55 14.58 -5.70
CA GLU A 319 33.12 15.61 -6.65
C GLU A 319 33.34 15.07 -8.06
N VAL A 320 32.29 15.08 -8.88
CA VAL A 320 32.33 14.65 -10.29
C VAL A 320 31.69 15.73 -11.14
N GLY A 321 32.50 16.37 -11.98
CA GLY A 321 32.07 17.58 -12.70
C GLY A 321 31.66 18.67 -11.70
N ASN A 322 30.45 19.20 -11.85
CA ASN A 322 29.90 20.22 -10.93
C ASN A 322 29.08 19.62 -9.78
N GLN A 323 28.96 18.29 -9.70
CA GLN A 323 28.16 17.62 -8.69
C GLN A 323 29.03 17.16 -7.52
N LYS A 324 28.70 17.64 -6.31
CA LYS A 324 29.29 17.18 -5.05
C LYS A 324 28.39 16.13 -4.41
N PHE A 325 28.97 15.00 -4.03
CA PHE A 325 28.30 13.93 -3.30
C PHE A 325 28.65 14.00 -1.83
N VAL A 326 27.67 13.68 -0.99
CA VAL A 326 27.80 13.85 0.47
C VAL A 326 27.47 12.59 1.24
N LYS A 327 28.17 12.42 2.36
CA LYS A 327 27.75 11.52 3.43
C LYS A 327 27.15 12.33 4.56
N VAL A 328 25.89 12.08 4.87
CA VAL A 328 25.21 12.70 6.01
C VAL A 328 25.66 12.02 7.29
N ARG A 329 25.95 12.81 8.32
CA ARG A 329 26.35 12.36 9.67
C ARG A 329 25.27 12.61 10.72
N LYS A 330 24.32 13.51 10.42
CA LYS A 330 23.19 13.81 11.28
C LYS A 330 22.02 14.37 10.50
N PHE A 331 20.83 13.86 10.79
CA PHE A 331 19.58 14.39 10.28
C PHE A 331 18.76 15.06 11.38
N ARG A 332 18.00 16.08 11.00
CA ARG A 332 16.89 16.63 11.78
C ARG A 332 15.57 16.25 11.11
N GLN A 333 14.73 15.53 11.83
CA GLN A 333 13.39 15.19 11.40
C GLN A 333 12.48 16.43 11.40
N LYS A 334 11.61 16.52 10.40
CA LYS A 334 10.56 17.54 10.28
C LYS A 334 9.21 16.86 10.04
N PRO A 335 8.21 17.06 10.92
CA PRO A 335 6.86 16.58 10.69
C PRO A 335 6.17 17.34 9.57
N MET A 336 5.49 16.61 8.69
CA MET A 336 4.47 17.19 7.81
C MET A 336 3.17 17.39 8.59
N PRO A 337 2.27 18.30 8.15
CA PRO A 337 0.91 18.34 8.65
C PRO A 337 0.21 16.98 8.52
N TYR A 338 -0.87 16.76 9.26
CA TYR A 338 -1.61 15.50 9.18
C TYR A 338 -2.27 15.32 7.81
N PHE A 339 -2.29 14.08 7.32
CA PHE A 339 -3.05 13.65 6.17
C PHE A 339 -4.00 12.55 6.61
N LEU A 340 -5.21 12.51 6.03
CA LEU A 340 -6.23 11.51 6.38
C LEU A 340 -5.71 10.07 6.14
N GLU A 341 -4.79 9.93 5.19
CA GLU A 341 -4.09 8.67 4.89
C GLU A 341 -3.41 8.05 6.13
N GLY A 342 -2.80 8.86 7.00
CA GLY A 342 -2.13 8.32 8.19
C GLY A 342 -3.11 7.54 9.08
N MET A 343 -4.32 8.08 9.25
CA MET A 343 -5.39 7.42 10.01
C MET A 343 -5.91 6.18 9.29
N VAL A 344 -6.14 6.26 7.98
CA VAL A 344 -6.61 5.10 7.17
C VAL A 344 -5.64 3.92 7.31
N ARG A 345 -4.34 4.16 7.06
CA ARG A 345 -3.33 3.09 7.11
C ARG A 345 -3.11 2.59 8.53
N GLY A 346 -3.09 3.50 9.51
CA GLY A 346 -2.96 3.13 10.91
C GLY A 346 -4.16 2.35 11.45
N PHE A 347 -5.39 2.66 11.05
CA PHE A 347 -6.59 1.90 11.46
C PHE A 347 -6.53 0.45 10.99
N LYS A 348 -6.00 0.19 9.79
CA LYS A 348 -5.75 -1.18 9.32
C LYS A 348 -4.75 -1.93 10.20
N ALA A 349 -3.68 -1.26 10.63
CA ALA A 349 -2.62 -1.87 11.43
C ALA A 349 -3.00 -2.09 12.92
N TYR A 350 -3.87 -1.23 13.45
CA TYR A 350 -4.33 -1.24 14.85
C TYR A 350 -5.77 -1.72 15.01
N GLY A 351 -6.31 -2.43 14.01
CA GLY A 351 -7.73 -2.77 13.92
C GLY A 351 -8.30 -3.64 15.04
N ASN A 352 -7.44 -4.22 15.88
CA ASN A 352 -7.83 -4.97 17.07
C ASN A 352 -8.11 -4.09 18.30
N ASN A 353 -7.94 -2.77 18.21
CA ASN A 353 -8.17 -1.82 19.31
C ASN A 353 -9.22 -0.77 18.92
N LYS A 354 -10.50 -1.15 19.00
CA LYS A 354 -11.64 -0.32 18.62
C LYS A 354 -11.70 0.99 19.40
N GLU A 355 -11.46 0.97 20.70
CA GLU A 355 -11.47 2.13 21.58
C GLU A 355 -10.44 3.17 21.16
N PHE A 356 -9.21 2.72 20.86
CA PHE A 356 -8.14 3.58 20.36
C PHE A 356 -8.49 4.23 19.01
N ILE A 357 -9.07 3.46 18.08
CA ILE A 357 -9.54 3.99 16.79
C ILE A 357 -10.65 5.03 17.00
N LYS A 358 -11.58 4.77 17.93
CA LYS A 358 -12.66 5.70 18.31
C LYS A 358 -12.14 7.00 18.93
N GLU A 359 -11.07 6.94 19.70
CA GLU A 359 -10.40 8.14 20.21
C GLU A 359 -9.78 8.98 19.08
N ILE A 360 -9.10 8.34 18.13
CA ILE A 360 -8.53 9.03 16.97
C ILE A 360 -9.64 9.62 16.10
N TYR A 361 -10.73 8.91 15.86
CA TYR A 361 -11.90 9.43 15.14
C TYR A 361 -12.39 10.77 15.73
N LYS A 362 -12.56 10.84 17.06
CA LYS A 362 -12.94 12.07 17.75
C LYS A 362 -11.90 13.19 17.59
N LYS A 363 -10.61 12.85 17.61
CA LYS A 363 -9.52 13.81 17.36
C LYS A 363 -9.54 14.33 15.93
N VAL A 364 -9.79 13.47 14.94
CA VAL A 364 -9.93 13.89 13.53
C VAL A 364 -11.07 14.90 13.39
N LYS A 365 -12.27 14.64 13.94
CA LYS A 365 -13.43 15.56 13.89
C LYS A 365 -13.20 16.90 14.61
N SER A 366 -12.26 16.94 15.56
CA SER A 366 -11.88 18.19 16.25
C SER A 366 -10.66 18.89 15.63
N SER A 367 -10.02 18.26 14.64
CA SER A 367 -8.83 18.80 13.98
C SER A 367 -9.13 19.54 12.68
N GLU A 368 -8.09 20.12 12.10
CA GLU A 368 -8.12 20.74 10.77
C GLU A 368 -8.29 19.75 9.62
N LEU A 369 -8.38 18.43 9.87
CA LEU A 369 -8.78 17.44 8.85
C LEU A 369 -10.30 17.39 8.65
N TYR A 370 -11.10 17.96 9.54
CA TYR A 370 -12.55 17.93 9.42
C TYR A 370 -13.11 19.27 8.96
N ASP A 371 -13.80 19.23 7.82
CA ASP A 371 -14.57 20.36 7.32
C ASP A 371 -15.86 20.49 8.12
N LYS A 372 -15.91 21.45 9.04
CA LYS A 372 -17.07 21.67 9.92
C LYS A 372 -18.30 22.19 9.17
N LYS A 373 -18.12 22.90 8.05
CA LYS A 373 -19.23 23.46 7.25
C LYS A 373 -19.92 22.34 6.46
N LEU A 374 -19.12 21.49 5.81
CA LEU A 374 -19.62 20.40 4.97
C LEU A 374 -19.86 19.10 5.74
N LYS A 375 -19.29 18.97 6.95
CA LYS A 375 -19.28 17.74 7.76
C LYS A 375 -18.57 16.57 7.07
N MET A 376 -17.47 16.88 6.38
CA MET A 376 -16.68 15.94 5.56
C MET A 376 -15.20 15.97 5.96
N TYR A 377 -14.41 15.01 5.48
CA TYR A 377 -13.00 14.85 5.81
C TYR A 377 -12.08 15.35 4.68
N LYS A 378 -11.26 16.36 4.98
CA LYS A 378 -10.23 16.86 4.07
C LYS A 378 -9.09 15.85 3.96
N VAL A 379 -8.48 15.78 2.79
CA VAL A 379 -7.37 14.85 2.52
C VAL A 379 -6.10 15.19 3.31
N ASN A 380 -5.91 16.47 3.63
CA ASN A 380 -4.80 16.97 4.45
C ASN A 380 -5.18 18.21 5.25
N ALA A 381 -4.44 18.43 6.34
CA ALA A 381 -4.45 19.67 7.11
C ALA A 381 -3.67 20.78 6.37
N PRO A 382 -3.83 22.06 6.75
CA PRO A 382 -3.24 23.18 6.02
C PRO A 382 -1.73 23.09 5.78
N LEU A 383 -1.32 23.25 4.52
CA LEU A 383 0.10 23.28 4.10
C LEU A 383 0.71 24.69 4.17
N LYS A 384 0.05 25.66 4.82
CA LYS A 384 0.43 27.08 4.81
C LYS A 384 1.90 27.33 5.23
N GLU A 385 2.38 26.62 6.25
CA GLU A 385 3.75 26.74 6.79
C GLU A 385 4.79 25.90 6.05
N GLN A 386 4.38 25.14 5.03
CA GLN A 386 5.29 24.24 4.29
C GLN A 386 5.95 24.94 3.10
N SER A 387 7.18 24.54 2.80
CA SER A 387 7.94 25.00 1.63
C SER A 387 7.28 24.53 0.32
N ILE A 388 7.46 25.29 -0.76
CA ILE A 388 7.10 24.85 -2.12
C ILE A 388 7.89 23.60 -2.56
N GLU A 389 9.05 23.34 -1.94
CA GLU A 389 9.89 22.18 -2.23
C GLU A 389 9.21 20.83 -1.91
N ILE A 390 8.13 20.79 -1.13
CA ILE A 390 7.43 19.53 -0.84
C ILE A 390 6.73 18.92 -2.07
N GLY A 391 6.51 19.74 -3.11
CA GLY A 391 5.85 19.33 -4.35
C GLY A 391 4.64 20.19 -4.70
N ARG A 392 4.00 19.83 -5.81
CA ARG A 392 2.90 20.60 -6.41
C ARG A 392 1.68 20.79 -5.49
N ALA A 393 1.52 19.95 -4.47
CA ALA A 393 0.47 20.10 -3.46
C ALA A 393 0.42 21.50 -2.85
N LYS A 394 1.59 22.10 -2.57
CA LYS A 394 1.69 23.45 -2.02
C LYS A 394 1.25 24.55 -2.99
N ALA A 395 1.29 24.29 -4.29
CA ALA A 395 0.89 25.24 -5.33
C ALA A 395 -0.63 25.30 -5.54
N PHE A 396 -1.37 24.26 -5.15
CA PHE A 396 -2.83 24.26 -5.26
C PHE A 396 -3.46 25.15 -4.18
N THR A 397 -4.47 25.91 -4.58
CA THR A 397 -5.32 26.66 -3.65
C THR A 397 -5.90 25.71 -2.60
N PRO A 398 -5.95 26.09 -1.30
CA PRO A 398 -6.67 25.29 -0.29
C PRO A 398 -8.10 24.97 -0.73
N GLY A 399 -8.56 23.76 -0.42
CA GLY A 399 -9.87 23.26 -0.85
C GLY A 399 -9.95 22.90 -2.34
N TRP A 400 -8.82 22.81 -3.05
CA TRP A 400 -8.76 22.50 -4.48
C TRP A 400 -7.77 21.39 -4.79
N LEU A 401 -8.18 20.47 -5.68
CA LEU A 401 -7.39 19.30 -6.09
C LEU A 401 -6.83 18.57 -4.87
N GLU A 402 -5.57 18.15 -4.84
CA GLU A 402 -5.04 17.42 -3.71
C GLU A 402 -4.90 18.28 -2.43
N ASN A 403 -4.95 19.62 -2.45
CA ASN A 403 -4.69 20.43 -1.23
C ASN A 403 -5.97 20.82 -0.48
N GLU A 404 -6.16 20.25 0.71
CA GLU A 404 -7.27 20.52 1.64
C GLU A 404 -8.67 20.30 1.05
N SER A 405 -8.81 19.67 -0.12
CA SER A 405 -10.11 19.28 -0.64
C SER A 405 -10.65 18.05 0.10
N ILE A 406 -11.93 17.75 -0.13
CA ILE A 406 -12.50 16.45 0.24
C ILE A 406 -12.18 15.47 -0.89
N TRP A 407 -11.07 14.76 -0.77
CA TRP A 407 -10.65 13.79 -1.78
C TRP A 407 -11.40 12.47 -1.59
N LEU A 408 -12.48 12.28 -2.35
CA LEU A 408 -13.47 11.21 -2.15
C LEU A 408 -12.87 9.82 -2.02
N HIS A 409 -11.82 9.51 -2.78
CA HIS A 409 -11.16 8.20 -2.67
C HIS A 409 -10.58 7.96 -1.27
N MET A 410 -9.92 8.96 -0.66
CA MET A 410 -9.33 8.82 0.67
C MET A 410 -10.38 8.92 1.77
N GLU A 411 -11.38 9.78 1.61
CA GLU A 411 -12.51 9.87 2.54
C GLU A 411 -13.31 8.57 2.59
N TYR A 412 -13.56 7.93 1.45
CA TYR A 412 -14.25 6.64 1.43
C TYR A 412 -13.39 5.50 1.98
N LYS A 413 -12.06 5.54 1.80
CA LYS A 413 -11.16 4.62 2.54
C LYS A 413 -11.25 4.82 4.05
N TYR A 414 -11.36 6.08 4.51
CA TYR A 414 -11.58 6.38 5.92
C TYR A 414 -12.89 5.79 6.45
N MET A 415 -14.00 6.01 5.74
CA MET A 415 -15.30 5.40 6.06
C MET A 415 -15.24 3.87 6.03
N LEU A 416 -14.55 3.28 5.05
CA LEU A 416 -14.36 1.84 4.94
C LEU A 416 -13.61 1.28 6.15
N GLU A 417 -12.58 1.96 6.64
CA GLU A 417 -11.87 1.52 7.84
C GLU A 417 -12.69 1.73 9.11
N LEU A 418 -13.60 2.70 9.21
CA LEU A 418 -14.53 2.77 10.35
C LEU A 418 -15.42 1.53 10.43
N ILE A 419 -16.06 1.14 9.32
CA ILE A 419 -16.93 -0.05 9.31
C ILE A 419 -16.13 -1.34 9.49
N LYS A 420 -14.93 -1.47 8.91
CA LYS A 420 -14.07 -2.65 9.10
C LYS A 420 -13.60 -2.83 10.55
N ASN A 421 -13.48 -1.73 11.31
CA ASN A 421 -13.03 -1.77 12.70
C ASN A 421 -14.20 -1.73 13.71
N GLY A 422 -15.43 -1.94 13.25
CA GLY A 422 -16.58 -2.05 14.14
C GLY A 422 -17.11 -0.72 14.68
N LEU A 423 -16.70 0.42 14.14
CA LEU A 423 -17.19 1.76 14.48
C LEU A 423 -18.48 2.05 13.71
N TYR A 424 -19.48 1.18 13.87
CA TYR A 424 -20.72 1.22 13.09
C TYR A 424 -21.55 2.48 13.38
N GLU A 425 -21.54 2.94 14.63
CA GLU A 425 -22.29 4.11 15.06
C GLU A 425 -21.70 5.37 14.45
N GLU A 426 -20.37 5.53 14.55
CA GLU A 426 -19.63 6.64 13.94
C GLU A 426 -19.73 6.62 12.42
N PHE A 427 -19.63 5.43 11.81
CA PHE A 427 -19.82 5.24 10.37
C PHE A 427 -21.20 5.76 9.92
N TYR A 428 -22.28 5.39 10.62
CA TYR A 428 -23.63 5.82 10.25
C TYR A 428 -23.99 7.25 10.66
N GLU A 429 -23.31 7.82 11.66
CA GLU A 429 -23.38 9.24 11.99
C GLU A 429 -22.91 10.11 10.82
N ASP A 430 -21.81 9.72 10.18
CA ASP A 430 -21.21 10.48 9.07
C ASP A 430 -21.77 10.09 7.69
N PHE A 431 -22.31 8.88 7.55
CA PHE A 431 -22.70 8.29 6.26
C PHE A 431 -23.50 9.23 5.34
N LYS A 432 -24.56 9.87 5.86
CA LYS A 432 -25.41 10.75 5.04
C LYS A 432 -24.75 12.08 4.67
N ASN A 433 -23.72 12.50 5.39
CA ASN A 433 -22.95 13.71 5.04
C ASN A 433 -21.84 13.41 4.04
N VAL A 434 -21.26 12.20 4.11
CA VAL A 434 -20.08 11.80 3.33
C VAL A 434 -20.44 11.15 2.00
N ILE A 435 -21.44 10.26 1.98
CA ILE A 435 -21.77 9.50 0.77
C ILE A 435 -22.50 10.38 -0.24
N VAL A 436 -21.90 10.56 -1.42
CA VAL A 436 -22.39 11.42 -2.52
C VAL A 436 -23.86 11.19 -2.86
N ALA A 437 -24.35 9.94 -2.76
CA ALA A 437 -25.76 9.60 -3.02
C ALA A 437 -26.77 10.31 -2.11
N PHE A 438 -26.32 10.88 -0.98
CA PHE A 438 -27.14 11.63 -0.02
C PHE A 438 -26.90 13.15 -0.08
N MET A 439 -26.01 13.62 -0.94
CA MET A 439 -25.74 15.05 -1.09
C MET A 439 -26.87 15.75 -1.86
N ASP A 440 -27.07 17.03 -1.54
CA ASP A 440 -27.96 17.91 -2.30
C ASP A 440 -27.39 18.13 -3.72
N PRO A 441 -28.12 17.75 -4.79
CA PRO A 441 -27.67 17.94 -6.18
C PRO A 441 -27.33 19.39 -6.52
N GLU A 442 -28.01 20.38 -5.92
CA GLU A 442 -27.77 21.79 -6.19
C GLU A 442 -26.41 22.25 -5.62
N VAL A 443 -26.03 21.72 -4.45
CA VAL A 443 -24.72 22.00 -3.83
C VAL A 443 -23.61 21.19 -4.50
N TYR A 444 -23.86 19.90 -4.74
CA TYR A 444 -22.90 18.99 -5.39
C TYR A 444 -22.62 19.41 -6.84
N GLY A 445 -23.58 20.07 -7.49
CA GLY A 445 -23.47 20.59 -8.85
C GLY A 445 -23.48 19.52 -9.94
N ARG A 446 -23.81 18.27 -9.57
CA ARG A 446 -23.82 17.08 -10.44
C ARG A 446 -24.90 16.10 -9.98
N SER A 447 -25.12 15.04 -10.74
CA SER A 447 -25.97 13.93 -10.30
C SER A 447 -25.33 13.23 -9.08
N PRO A 448 -26.01 13.10 -7.93
CA PRO A 448 -25.52 12.33 -6.79
C PRO A 448 -25.45 10.81 -7.05
N LEU A 449 -25.91 10.35 -8.23
CA LEU A 449 -25.68 8.98 -8.70
C LEU A 449 -24.28 8.78 -9.32
N GLU A 450 -23.52 9.87 -9.50
CA GLU A 450 -22.16 9.86 -10.05
C GLU A 450 -21.14 10.36 -9.03
N ASN A 451 -20.14 9.54 -8.74
CA ASN A 451 -18.98 9.97 -7.96
C ASN A 451 -18.14 11.02 -8.71
N SER A 452 -17.37 11.78 -7.95
CA SER A 452 -16.35 12.72 -8.45
C SER A 452 -14.94 12.30 -7.98
N SER A 453 -13.91 13.04 -8.41
CA SER A 453 -12.55 12.85 -7.87
C SER A 453 -12.42 13.50 -6.49
N PHE A 454 -12.93 14.72 -6.36
CA PHE A 454 -12.91 15.48 -5.11
C PHE A 454 -14.09 16.46 -5.04
N ILE A 455 -14.41 16.90 -3.83
CA ILE A 455 -15.33 18.00 -3.57
C ILE A 455 -14.53 19.19 -3.05
N ALA A 456 -14.81 20.38 -3.57
CA ALA A 456 -14.18 21.60 -3.08
C ALA A 456 -14.64 21.88 -1.65
N SER A 457 -13.68 21.90 -0.72
CA SER A 457 -13.97 22.08 0.70
C SER A 457 -14.21 23.55 1.04
N SER A 458 -14.66 23.80 2.27
CA SER A 458 -14.82 25.15 2.82
C SER A 458 -13.51 25.88 3.08
N ALA A 459 -12.36 25.23 2.89
CA ALA A 459 -11.06 25.89 2.90
C ALA A 459 -10.82 26.71 1.62
N ASN A 460 -11.61 26.49 0.56
CA ASN A 460 -11.48 27.28 -0.65
C ASN A 460 -11.86 28.75 -0.40
N PRO A 461 -11.16 29.73 -1.00
CA PRO A 461 -11.55 31.13 -0.89
C PRO A 461 -12.83 31.47 -1.67
N ASP A 462 -13.21 30.70 -2.68
CA ASP A 462 -14.46 30.91 -3.44
C ASP A 462 -15.62 30.13 -2.83
N GLU A 463 -16.41 30.82 -1.99
CA GLU A 463 -17.56 30.22 -1.31
C GLU A 463 -18.62 29.62 -2.24
N LYS A 464 -18.64 30.02 -3.52
CA LYS A 464 -19.63 29.56 -4.50
C LYS A 464 -19.47 28.11 -4.89
N ILE A 465 -18.28 27.54 -4.72
CA ILE A 465 -17.99 26.16 -5.10
C ILE A 465 -17.90 25.21 -3.90
N HIS A 466 -18.17 25.69 -2.68
CA HIS A 466 -18.08 24.85 -1.48
C HIS A 466 -19.13 23.74 -1.55
N GLY A 467 -18.68 22.48 -1.51
CA GLY A 467 -19.53 21.30 -1.63
C GLY A 467 -19.72 20.81 -3.08
N THR A 468 -19.22 21.53 -4.09
CA THR A 468 -19.31 21.13 -5.49
C THR A 468 -18.29 20.03 -5.83
N GLY A 469 -18.73 19.00 -6.56
CA GLY A 469 -17.91 17.86 -6.98
C GLY A 469 -17.23 18.07 -8.35
N PHE A 470 -15.96 17.67 -8.45
CA PHE A 470 -15.13 17.84 -9.64
C PHE A 470 -14.44 16.54 -10.08
N VAL A 471 -14.34 16.33 -11.39
CA VAL A 471 -13.66 15.16 -11.97
C VAL A 471 -12.32 15.60 -12.56
N ALA A 472 -11.25 15.32 -11.84
CA ALA A 472 -9.88 15.55 -12.30
C ALA A 472 -9.27 14.28 -12.93
N ARG A 473 -9.67 13.10 -12.45
CA ARG A 473 -9.17 11.78 -12.87
C ARG A 473 -10.25 10.70 -12.64
N LEU A 474 -10.02 9.50 -13.16
CA LEU A 474 -10.79 8.33 -12.73
C LEU A 474 -10.59 8.12 -11.22
N SER A 475 -11.70 7.99 -10.48
CA SER A 475 -11.70 7.96 -9.02
C SER A 475 -11.85 6.53 -8.51
N GLY A 476 -10.99 6.14 -7.56
CA GLY A 476 -11.12 4.88 -6.82
C GLY A 476 -12.30 4.86 -5.84
N ALA A 477 -12.97 5.99 -5.60
CA ALA A 477 -14.09 6.10 -4.66
C ALA A 477 -15.21 5.08 -4.93
N SER A 478 -15.50 4.77 -6.20
CA SER A 478 -16.52 3.77 -6.54
C SER A 478 -16.15 2.36 -6.05
N ALA A 479 -14.88 1.97 -6.11
CA ALA A 479 -14.43 0.68 -5.59
C ALA A 479 -14.55 0.62 -4.07
N GLU A 480 -14.21 1.71 -3.36
CA GLU A 480 -14.37 1.79 -1.91
C GLU A 480 -15.84 1.75 -1.49
N PHE A 481 -16.73 2.43 -2.22
CA PHE A 481 -18.16 2.34 -1.99
C PHE A 481 -18.70 0.93 -2.18
N LEU A 482 -18.26 0.21 -3.22
CA LEU A 482 -18.64 -1.19 -3.42
C LEU A 482 -18.15 -2.09 -2.28
N SER A 483 -16.95 -1.84 -1.75
CA SER A 483 -16.43 -2.54 -0.57
C SER A 483 -17.28 -2.26 0.68
N MET A 484 -17.62 -0.99 0.94
CA MET A 484 -18.53 -0.63 2.04
C MET A 484 -19.90 -1.28 1.86
N TRP A 485 -20.50 -1.18 0.67
CA TRP A 485 -21.79 -1.79 0.33
C TRP A 485 -21.80 -3.31 0.57
N ARG A 486 -20.74 -4.01 0.15
CA ARG A 486 -20.57 -5.46 0.39
C ARG A 486 -20.55 -5.75 1.89
N ILE A 487 -19.76 -5.00 2.66
CA ILE A 487 -19.62 -5.18 4.11
C ILE A 487 -20.94 -4.88 4.83
N MET A 488 -21.62 -3.80 4.46
CA MET A 488 -22.91 -3.41 5.01
C MET A 488 -23.95 -4.52 4.84
N LEU A 489 -24.00 -5.16 3.67
CA LEU A 489 -25.04 -6.14 3.34
C LEU A 489 -24.68 -7.58 3.71
N ALA A 490 -23.44 -8.01 3.50
CA ALA A 490 -23.03 -9.41 3.67
C ALA A 490 -22.12 -9.64 4.88
N GLY A 491 -21.64 -8.58 5.52
CA GLY A 491 -20.62 -8.65 6.58
C GLY A 491 -19.19 -8.65 6.03
N LEU A 492 -18.21 -8.61 6.94
CA LEU A 492 -16.79 -8.55 6.59
C LEU A 492 -16.31 -9.85 5.92
N LYS A 493 -16.70 -10.98 6.49
CA LYS A 493 -16.27 -12.33 6.09
C LYS A 493 -17.51 -13.23 5.93
N PRO A 494 -18.25 -13.11 4.82
CA PRO A 494 -19.46 -13.90 4.60
C PRO A 494 -19.15 -15.40 4.57
N PHE A 495 -17.94 -15.79 4.15
CA PHE A 495 -17.47 -17.17 4.21
C PHE A 495 -16.43 -17.35 5.32
N LYS A 496 -16.55 -18.46 6.05
CA LYS A 496 -15.61 -18.87 7.12
C LYS A 496 -15.26 -20.35 6.92
N PHE A 497 -13.99 -20.70 7.08
CA PHE A 497 -13.56 -22.10 7.06
C PHE A 497 -13.31 -22.57 8.49
N ILE A 498 -14.22 -23.39 9.03
CA ILE A 498 -14.21 -23.82 10.43
C ILE A 498 -14.25 -25.35 10.47
N ASN A 499 -13.28 -25.97 11.16
CA ASN A 499 -13.18 -27.42 11.31
C ASN A 499 -13.29 -28.20 9.98
N GLY A 500 -12.62 -27.71 8.94
CA GLY A 500 -12.62 -28.32 7.61
C GLY A 500 -13.90 -28.10 6.78
N LYS A 501 -14.81 -27.22 7.23
CA LYS A 501 -16.06 -26.92 6.52
C LYS A 501 -16.16 -25.45 6.18
N LEU A 502 -16.56 -25.16 4.94
CA LEU A 502 -16.92 -23.82 4.50
C LEU A 502 -18.33 -23.48 4.98
N ILE A 503 -18.47 -22.38 5.71
CA ILE A 503 -19.72 -21.89 6.27
C ILE A 503 -20.01 -20.52 5.67
N LEU A 504 -21.22 -20.36 5.12
CA LEU A 504 -21.75 -19.06 4.72
C LEU A 504 -22.57 -18.50 5.89
N SER A 505 -22.20 -17.33 6.39
CA SER A 505 -22.95 -16.59 7.40
C SER A 505 -22.98 -15.11 7.04
N PHE A 506 -24.17 -14.55 6.89
CA PHE A 506 -24.32 -13.11 6.64
C PHE A 506 -24.42 -12.35 7.95
N GLU A 507 -23.59 -11.32 8.08
CA GLU A 507 -23.57 -10.42 9.24
C GLU A 507 -23.88 -8.99 8.77
N PRO A 508 -25.15 -8.67 8.45
CA PRO A 508 -25.50 -7.36 7.92
C PRO A 508 -25.26 -6.28 8.98
N ILE A 509 -24.66 -5.18 8.56
CA ILE A 509 -24.36 -4.00 9.36
C ILE A 509 -25.19 -2.86 8.79
N LEU A 510 -26.50 -2.84 9.00
CA LEU A 510 -27.46 -1.92 8.37
C LEU A 510 -28.26 -1.14 9.43
N PRO A 511 -28.43 0.18 9.26
CA PRO A 511 -29.35 0.95 10.08
C PRO A 511 -30.79 0.69 9.65
N GLY A 512 -31.72 0.87 10.58
CA GLY A 512 -33.15 0.65 10.36
C GLY A 512 -33.73 1.44 9.18
N TRP A 513 -33.19 2.62 8.90
CA TRP A 513 -33.68 3.51 7.84
C TRP A 513 -33.38 3.01 6.41
N LEU A 514 -32.54 1.99 6.23
CA LEU A 514 -32.32 1.35 4.92
C LEU A 514 -33.38 0.32 4.54
N PHE A 515 -34.23 -0.08 5.49
CA PHE A 515 -35.33 -1.00 5.22
C PHE A 515 -36.56 -0.24 4.72
N ASP A 516 -37.22 -0.81 3.71
CA ASP A 516 -38.41 -0.23 3.09
C ASP A 516 -39.63 -0.23 4.03
N GLU A 517 -40.79 0.19 3.51
CA GLU A 517 -42.01 0.29 4.30
C GLU A 517 -42.44 -1.05 4.94
N GLU A 518 -42.12 -2.16 4.29
CA GLU A 518 -42.40 -3.53 4.73
C GLU A 518 -41.30 -4.12 5.64
N GLY A 519 -40.24 -3.34 5.90
CA GLY A 519 -39.09 -3.78 6.68
C GLY A 519 -38.17 -4.71 5.89
N LYS A 520 -38.08 -4.55 4.57
CA LYS A 520 -37.26 -5.39 3.69
C LYS A 520 -36.10 -4.60 3.07
N VAL A 521 -35.04 -5.33 2.77
CA VAL A 521 -33.94 -4.87 1.91
C VAL A 521 -33.40 -6.08 1.15
N SER A 522 -33.09 -5.89 -0.14
CA SER A 522 -32.60 -6.96 -1.01
C SER A 522 -31.32 -6.56 -1.72
N PHE A 523 -30.45 -7.53 -1.97
CA PHE A 523 -29.25 -7.36 -2.78
C PHE A 523 -28.89 -8.64 -3.54
N ASN A 524 -28.04 -8.52 -4.56
CA ASN A 524 -27.52 -9.66 -5.30
C ASN A 524 -26.16 -10.07 -4.74
N PHE A 525 -26.10 -11.20 -4.05
CA PHE A 525 -24.87 -11.81 -3.58
C PHE A 525 -24.19 -12.59 -4.71
N LEU A 526 -22.87 -12.40 -4.85
CA LEU A 526 -22.03 -13.00 -5.90
C LEU A 526 -22.61 -12.84 -7.32
N GLY A 527 -23.27 -11.70 -7.56
CA GLY A 527 -23.81 -11.30 -8.87
C GLY A 527 -25.09 -12.00 -9.32
N LYS A 528 -25.53 -13.09 -8.66
CA LYS A 528 -26.65 -13.92 -9.14
C LYS A 528 -27.69 -14.28 -8.09
N VAL A 529 -27.31 -14.35 -6.80
CA VAL A 529 -28.21 -14.85 -5.75
C VAL A 529 -28.90 -13.68 -5.07
N LYS A 530 -30.21 -13.53 -5.26
CA LYS A 530 -30.98 -12.50 -4.55
C LYS A 530 -31.15 -12.89 -3.09
N VAL A 531 -30.57 -12.12 -2.19
CA VAL A 531 -30.73 -12.24 -0.74
C VAL A 531 -31.70 -11.14 -0.28
N THR A 532 -32.62 -11.47 0.63
CA THR A 532 -33.58 -10.51 1.20
C THR A 532 -33.60 -10.65 2.72
N TYR A 533 -33.30 -9.56 3.43
CA TYR A 533 -33.47 -9.51 4.87
C TYR A 533 -34.90 -9.05 5.22
N LEU A 534 -35.47 -9.68 6.24
CA LEU A 534 -36.78 -9.34 6.80
C LEU A 534 -36.57 -8.77 8.21
N ASN A 535 -36.85 -7.48 8.37
CA ASN A 535 -36.72 -6.75 9.62
C ASN A 535 -37.95 -5.84 9.83
N PRO A 536 -39.13 -6.40 10.17
CA PRO A 536 -40.39 -5.65 10.26
C PRO A 536 -40.34 -4.48 11.25
N LYS A 537 -39.48 -4.57 12.26
CA LYS A 537 -39.31 -3.53 13.29
C LYS A 537 -38.26 -2.47 12.90
N ARG A 538 -37.59 -2.63 11.76
CA ARG A 538 -36.52 -1.76 11.25
C ARG A 538 -35.49 -1.41 12.33
N PHE A 539 -35.05 -2.43 13.05
CA PHE A 539 -33.98 -2.25 14.02
C PHE A 539 -32.62 -2.14 13.33
N ASP A 540 -31.70 -1.38 13.91
CA ASP A 540 -30.32 -1.35 13.46
C ASP A 540 -29.70 -2.74 13.65
N THR A 541 -29.34 -3.43 12.57
CA THR A 541 -28.93 -4.84 12.63
C THR A 541 -27.62 -5.02 13.39
N PHE A 542 -26.75 -4.01 13.37
CA PHE A 542 -25.45 -4.02 14.06
C PHE A 542 -25.53 -3.83 15.58
N LYS A 543 -26.74 -3.63 16.13
CA LYS A 543 -26.97 -3.59 17.60
C LYS A 543 -27.37 -4.95 18.17
N PHE A 544 -27.55 -5.95 17.33
CA PHE A 544 -27.93 -7.30 17.72
C PHE A 544 -26.84 -8.25 17.29
N ASP A 545 -26.54 -9.21 18.16
CA ASP A 545 -25.73 -10.34 17.74
C ASP A 545 -26.62 -11.24 16.88
N VAL A 546 -26.27 -11.36 15.60
CA VAL A 546 -26.97 -12.19 14.62
C VAL A 546 -26.19 -13.48 14.33
N SER A 547 -25.05 -13.69 15.02
CA SER A 547 -24.08 -14.77 14.75
C SER A 547 -24.38 -16.11 15.42
#